data_AF-W9T466-F1
#
_entry.id   AF-W9T466-F1
#
_cell.length_a   1.000
_cell.length_b   1.000
_cell.length_c   1.000
_cell.angle_alpha   90.00
_cell.angle_beta   90.00
_cell.angle_gamma   90.00
#
_symmetry.space_group_name_H-M   'P 1'
#
loop_
_entity.id
_entity.type
_entity.pdbx_description
1 polymer ?
#
loop_
_entity_poly.entity_id
_entity_poly.type
_entity_poly.pdbx_seq_one_letter_code
_entity_poly.pdbx_strand_id
1 'polypeptide(L)'
;MNLTERPYLLCEVANVHGGDASCVESIIREFGQLPYERKGIKFQIFKSDRIALPDFEWFSVYEKLYFDRERWGAFIRQASSFGGVWIDVFDTYGVEVFSENLSFVEGLKLQASILQNHEVFDALSRVDLSGKKLIINVSGFDIDQISSFVDRFKFICCSIILQIGYQSYPTGISDTGLQKIPVLRAAFPSLDICIADHADAETDFSLRAPIYGVLLGCGYIEKHMCLSRKVSPYDKYSALEPSQMKALCEAINDLQVAATGRFVQDAEHEYLRKSIQIPVLKREVRAGSLLSPLDFLYRRTSRVGISASAIEKTQAARYVLARSKEKDSTIVEQDYRPARVAAIVACRMKSSRLPKKAILPIAGMPSVERCLEQCFGVAGVDKVILATSDLSSDDELVLYTLGGRADLWRGHPDDVIGRYLGACEKFEVDVVVRITADCPLVVPEILEYLLARHFESGADYTAARNCAVGSSGEIINVDSLRRVAEYFGVAKHSEYMTWYFQNNQDVFKVNLVDLPEDYIRSYRMTLDYPEDMKFFEGFYKKCNDVGGVKRAAEIFKVLDENPEVTSINSHLTLKYRADRSLIDMLDSETRMQSVGKSE
;
A
#
# COMPACT_ATOMS: atom_id res chain seq x y z
N MET A 1 -3.34 -10.62 -19.22
CA MET A 1 -2.71 -10.96 -20.50
C MET A 1 -1.87 -12.21 -20.28
N ASN A 2 -2.14 -13.30 -20.99
CA ASN A 2 -1.43 -14.56 -20.75
C ASN A 2 -0.19 -14.65 -21.66
N LEU A 3 0.92 -14.01 -21.26
CA LEU A 3 2.21 -14.13 -21.97
C LEU A 3 2.95 -15.44 -21.64
N THR A 4 2.33 -16.35 -20.88
CA THR A 4 2.96 -17.62 -20.50
C THR A 4 2.94 -18.64 -21.65
N GLU A 5 1.97 -18.55 -22.55
CA GLU A 5 1.90 -19.39 -23.75
C GLU A 5 2.59 -18.69 -24.93
N ARG A 6 3.43 -19.43 -25.67
CA ARG A 6 4.06 -18.93 -26.90
C ARG A 6 2.97 -18.57 -27.92
N PRO A 7 3.04 -17.44 -28.65
CA PRO A 7 2.14 -17.20 -29.76
C PRO A 7 2.35 -18.24 -30.87
N TYR A 8 1.34 -18.49 -31.69
CA TYR A 8 1.45 -19.41 -32.81
C TYR A 8 2.01 -18.65 -34.01
N LEU A 9 3.16 -19.08 -34.54
CA LEU A 9 3.79 -18.43 -35.69
C LEU A 9 3.37 -19.11 -36.99
N LEU A 10 2.60 -18.40 -37.80
CA LEU A 10 2.15 -18.83 -39.11
C LEU A 10 3.03 -18.20 -40.20
N CYS A 11 3.78 -19.05 -40.90
CA CYS A 11 4.53 -18.67 -42.08
C CYS A 11 3.62 -18.62 -43.29
N GLU A 12 3.43 -17.43 -43.85
CA GLU A 12 2.67 -17.24 -45.08
C GLU A 12 3.57 -17.39 -46.30
N VAL A 13 3.29 -18.39 -47.15
CA VAL A 13 4.01 -18.57 -48.42
C VAL A 13 3.48 -17.60 -49.47
N ALA A 14 2.17 -17.33 -49.48
CA ALA A 14 1.49 -16.53 -50.51
C ALA A 14 1.96 -16.94 -51.92
N ASN A 15 2.31 -15.97 -52.77
CA ASN A 15 2.66 -16.22 -54.16
C ASN A 15 4.17 -16.02 -54.44
N VAL A 16 5.02 -16.00 -53.41
CA VAL A 16 6.49 -15.83 -53.57
C VAL A 16 7.13 -16.93 -54.44
N HIS A 17 6.44 -18.07 -54.61
CA HIS A 17 6.86 -19.17 -55.46
C HIS A 17 6.64 -18.90 -56.95
N GLY A 18 5.75 -17.99 -57.34
CA GLY A 18 5.52 -17.63 -58.75
C GLY A 18 5.13 -18.79 -59.69
N GLY A 19 4.56 -19.87 -59.14
CA GLY A 19 4.25 -21.11 -59.87
C GLY A 19 5.38 -22.16 -59.86
N ASP A 20 6.52 -21.89 -59.24
CA ASP A 20 7.61 -22.85 -59.11
C ASP A 20 7.43 -23.75 -57.89
N ALA A 21 7.13 -25.02 -58.15
CA ALA A 21 6.93 -26.01 -57.11
C ALA A 21 8.19 -26.29 -56.27
N SER A 22 9.39 -26.18 -56.86
CA SER A 22 10.65 -26.39 -56.13
C SER A 22 10.90 -25.28 -55.10
N CYS A 23 10.43 -24.07 -55.38
CA CYS A 23 10.45 -22.96 -54.43
C CYS A 23 9.56 -23.25 -53.22
N VAL A 24 8.33 -23.76 -53.44
CA VAL A 24 7.42 -24.17 -52.35
C VAL A 24 8.05 -25.25 -51.47
N GLU A 25 8.57 -26.31 -52.07
CA GLU A 25 9.24 -27.42 -51.35
C GLU A 25 10.46 -26.94 -50.53
N SER A 26 11.17 -25.94 -51.03
CA SER A 26 12.32 -25.34 -50.35
C SER A 26 11.90 -24.47 -49.17
N ILE A 27 10.85 -23.65 -49.31
CA ILE A 27 10.30 -22.86 -48.19
C ILE A 27 9.80 -23.77 -47.07
N ILE A 28 9.08 -24.85 -47.42
CA ILE A 28 8.63 -25.88 -46.47
C ILE A 28 9.82 -26.42 -45.67
N ARG A 29 10.93 -26.76 -46.35
CA ARG A 29 12.14 -27.29 -45.71
C ARG A 29 12.83 -26.28 -44.79
N GLU A 30 13.07 -25.06 -45.28
CA GLU A 30 13.76 -24.00 -44.53
C GLU A 30 12.96 -23.60 -43.29
N PHE A 31 11.65 -23.36 -43.44
CA PHE A 31 10.79 -23.02 -42.30
C PHE A 31 10.65 -24.19 -41.32
N GLY A 32 10.58 -25.42 -41.83
CA GLY A 32 10.53 -26.64 -41.01
C GLY A 32 11.74 -26.81 -40.09
N GLN A 33 12.92 -26.34 -40.50
CA GLN A 33 14.15 -26.42 -39.72
C GLN A 33 14.30 -25.35 -38.64
N LEU A 34 13.46 -24.30 -38.62
CA LEU A 34 13.56 -23.24 -37.61
C LEU A 34 13.25 -23.77 -36.19
N PRO A 35 14.00 -23.37 -35.15
CA PRO A 35 13.84 -23.87 -33.78
C PRO A 35 12.69 -23.15 -33.05
N TYR A 36 11.47 -23.31 -33.54
CA TYR A 36 10.25 -22.78 -32.94
C TYR A 36 9.15 -23.85 -32.98
N GLU A 37 8.66 -24.26 -31.81
CA GLU A 37 7.77 -25.43 -31.69
C GLU A 37 6.33 -25.11 -32.12
N ARG A 38 5.80 -23.95 -31.73
CA ARG A 38 4.40 -23.58 -31.99
C ARG A 38 4.26 -22.85 -33.33
N LYS A 39 4.56 -23.55 -34.42
CA LYS A 39 4.53 -22.99 -35.78
C LYS A 39 3.60 -23.74 -36.73
N GLY A 40 3.18 -23.03 -37.77
CA GLY A 40 2.52 -23.60 -38.93
C GLY A 40 2.88 -22.86 -40.21
N ILE A 41 2.52 -23.45 -41.35
CA ILE A 41 2.72 -22.86 -42.67
C ILE A 41 1.37 -22.74 -43.39
N LYS A 42 1.19 -21.65 -44.12
CA LYS A 42 -0.04 -21.34 -44.84
C LYS A 42 0.19 -21.26 -46.35
N PHE A 43 -0.75 -21.83 -47.09
CA PHE A 43 -0.79 -21.79 -48.55
C PHE A 43 -2.04 -21.06 -49.04
N GLN A 44 -1.90 -20.23 -50.07
CA GLN A 44 -3.03 -19.66 -50.81
C GLN A 44 -3.42 -20.63 -51.92
N ILE A 45 -4.62 -21.20 -51.86
CA ILE A 45 -5.07 -22.22 -52.81
C ILE A 45 -6.33 -21.74 -53.51
N PHE A 46 -6.21 -21.51 -54.81
CA PHE A 46 -7.28 -21.03 -55.68
C PHE A 46 -7.03 -21.48 -57.12
N LYS A 47 -8.05 -21.33 -57.97
CA LYS A 47 -7.98 -21.60 -59.41
C LYS A 47 -8.31 -20.33 -60.18
N SER A 48 -7.53 -20.01 -61.21
CA SER A 48 -7.64 -18.75 -61.97
C SER A 48 -9.06 -18.43 -62.44
N ASP A 49 -9.76 -19.42 -63.00
CA ASP A 49 -11.12 -19.30 -63.53
C ASP A 49 -12.25 -19.37 -62.47
N ARG A 50 -11.91 -19.60 -61.21
CA ARG A 50 -12.86 -19.57 -60.08
C ARG A 50 -12.69 -18.35 -59.19
N ILE A 51 -11.47 -17.82 -59.08
CA ILE A 51 -11.19 -16.60 -58.32
C ILE A 51 -11.46 -15.33 -59.14
N ALA A 52 -11.26 -15.36 -60.46
CA ALA A 52 -11.34 -14.19 -61.31
C ALA A 52 -11.88 -14.51 -62.71
N LEU A 53 -12.42 -13.48 -63.37
CA LEU A 53 -12.76 -13.53 -64.78
C LEU A 53 -11.57 -13.10 -65.66
N PRO A 54 -11.51 -13.48 -66.95
CA PRO A 54 -10.39 -13.15 -67.82
C PRO A 54 -10.10 -11.66 -68.03
N ASP A 55 -11.06 -10.78 -67.75
CA ASP A 55 -10.92 -9.32 -67.83
C ASP A 55 -10.25 -8.71 -66.59
N PHE A 56 -10.05 -9.49 -65.53
CA PHE A 56 -9.33 -9.05 -64.34
C PHE A 56 -7.82 -9.00 -64.61
N GLU A 57 -7.17 -7.91 -64.21
CA GLU A 57 -5.76 -7.62 -64.57
C GLU A 57 -4.76 -8.71 -64.11
N TRP A 58 -5.06 -9.39 -62.99
CA TRP A 58 -4.22 -10.47 -62.45
C TRP A 58 -4.57 -11.87 -62.94
N PHE A 59 -5.59 -12.04 -63.80
CA PHE A 59 -6.02 -13.36 -64.27
C PHE A 59 -4.86 -14.18 -64.87
N SER A 60 -4.07 -13.56 -65.75
CA SER A 60 -2.91 -14.21 -66.37
C SER A 60 -1.78 -14.59 -65.39
N VAL A 61 -1.71 -13.91 -64.24
CA VAL A 61 -0.80 -14.27 -63.16
C VAL A 61 -1.35 -15.46 -62.38
N TYR A 62 -2.65 -15.50 -62.10
CA TYR A 62 -3.29 -16.63 -61.44
C TYR A 62 -3.16 -17.93 -62.24
N GLU A 63 -3.17 -17.86 -63.57
CA GLU A 63 -2.88 -19.04 -64.42
C GLU A 63 -1.47 -19.60 -64.19
N LYS A 64 -0.48 -18.73 -63.97
CA LYS A 64 0.92 -19.14 -63.70
C LYS A 64 1.10 -19.72 -62.30
N LEU A 65 0.29 -19.30 -61.34
CA LEU A 65 0.35 -19.73 -59.95
C LEU A 65 -0.33 -21.08 -59.71
N TYR A 66 -1.06 -21.61 -60.71
CA TYR A 66 -1.87 -22.81 -60.57
C TYR A 66 -1.02 -24.07 -60.29
N PHE A 67 -1.47 -24.82 -59.28
CA PHE A 67 -1.11 -26.22 -59.08
C PHE A 67 -2.38 -27.06 -58.97
N ASP A 68 -2.33 -28.29 -59.49
CA ASP A 68 -3.44 -29.24 -59.37
C ASP A 68 -3.57 -29.78 -57.92
N ARG A 69 -4.68 -30.50 -57.68
CA ARG A 69 -5.01 -31.02 -56.34
C ARG A 69 -4.02 -32.05 -55.83
N GLU A 70 -3.43 -32.85 -56.73
CA GLU A 70 -2.43 -33.86 -56.36
C GLU A 70 -1.16 -33.17 -55.85
N ARG A 71 -0.71 -32.14 -56.56
CA ARG A 71 0.47 -31.35 -56.20
C ARG A 71 0.26 -30.59 -54.89
N TRP A 72 -0.89 -29.95 -54.69
CA TRP A 72 -1.23 -29.33 -53.41
C TRP A 72 -1.26 -30.34 -52.26
N GLY A 73 -1.87 -31.51 -52.48
CA GLY A 73 -1.87 -32.60 -51.50
C GLY A 73 -0.46 -33.06 -51.12
N ALA A 74 0.47 -33.08 -52.06
CA ALA A 74 1.87 -33.39 -51.79
C ALA A 74 2.55 -32.33 -50.90
N PHE A 75 2.35 -31.04 -51.19
CA PHE A 75 2.89 -29.95 -50.35
C PHE A 75 2.31 -29.96 -48.94
N ILE A 76 0.99 -30.16 -48.82
CA ILE A 76 0.30 -30.25 -47.52
C ILE A 76 0.86 -31.40 -46.68
N ARG A 77 1.01 -32.61 -47.26
CA ARG A 77 1.59 -33.75 -46.55
C ARG A 77 3.03 -33.49 -46.12
N GLN A 78 3.85 -32.89 -46.99
CA GLN A 78 5.23 -32.55 -46.65
C GLN A 78 5.29 -31.56 -45.49
N ALA A 79 4.49 -30.49 -45.55
CA ALA A 79 4.42 -29.46 -44.53
C ALA A 79 3.92 -29.96 -43.17
N SER A 80 2.99 -30.91 -43.15
CA SER A 80 2.44 -31.49 -41.93
C SER A 80 3.46 -32.24 -41.04
N SER A 81 4.68 -32.47 -41.56
CA SER A 81 5.74 -33.19 -40.85
C SER A 81 6.40 -32.40 -39.71
N PHE A 82 6.28 -31.07 -39.67
CA PHE A 82 6.97 -30.22 -38.68
C PHE A 82 6.08 -29.25 -37.90
N GLY A 83 4.81 -29.11 -38.28
CA GLY A 83 3.91 -28.12 -37.71
C GLY A 83 2.53 -28.15 -38.36
N GLY A 84 1.66 -27.21 -37.99
CA GLY A 84 0.32 -27.14 -38.56
C GLY A 84 0.32 -26.63 -39.99
N VAL A 85 -0.57 -27.16 -40.81
CA VAL A 85 -0.82 -26.65 -42.16
C VAL A 85 -2.11 -25.84 -42.16
N TRP A 86 -2.09 -24.69 -42.82
CA TRP A 86 -3.24 -23.81 -42.97
C TRP A 86 -3.51 -23.55 -44.45
N ILE A 87 -4.78 -23.46 -44.81
CA ILE A 87 -5.19 -23.16 -46.19
C ILE A 87 -5.96 -21.84 -46.19
N ASP A 88 -5.46 -20.87 -46.96
CA ASP A 88 -6.16 -19.62 -47.27
C ASP A 88 -7.06 -19.85 -48.48
N VAL A 89 -8.37 -19.81 -48.26
CA VAL A 89 -9.39 -20.17 -49.26
C VAL A 89 -9.96 -18.91 -49.89
N PHE A 90 -9.93 -18.86 -51.22
CA PHE A 90 -10.50 -17.75 -52.01
C PHE A 90 -11.70 -18.16 -52.86
N ASP A 91 -11.82 -19.45 -53.19
CA ASP A 91 -12.85 -19.98 -54.08
C ASP A 91 -13.21 -21.43 -53.70
N THR A 92 -14.14 -22.04 -54.44
CA THR A 92 -14.56 -23.42 -54.20
C THR A 92 -13.49 -24.46 -54.50
N TYR A 93 -12.48 -24.15 -55.32
CA TYR A 93 -11.37 -25.07 -55.58
C TYR A 93 -10.48 -25.21 -54.34
N GLY A 94 -10.21 -24.11 -53.63
CA GLY A 94 -9.54 -24.15 -52.32
C GLY A 94 -10.29 -25.02 -51.31
N VAL A 95 -11.62 -24.96 -51.30
CA VAL A 95 -12.46 -25.81 -50.43
C VAL A 95 -12.35 -27.29 -50.80
N GLU A 96 -12.31 -27.63 -52.09
CA GLU A 96 -12.12 -29.01 -52.55
C GLU A 96 -10.78 -29.57 -52.07
N VAL A 97 -9.67 -28.83 -52.30
CA VAL A 97 -8.33 -29.24 -51.86
C VAL A 97 -8.27 -29.42 -50.34
N PHE A 98 -8.88 -28.50 -49.58
CA PHE A 98 -8.97 -28.62 -48.13
C PHE A 98 -9.73 -29.89 -47.71
N SER A 99 -10.89 -30.15 -48.32
CA SER A 99 -11.75 -31.31 -48.01
C SER A 99 -11.04 -32.64 -48.26
N GLU A 100 -10.23 -32.72 -49.32
CA GLU A 100 -9.44 -33.90 -49.66
C GLU A 100 -8.25 -34.15 -48.71
N ASN A 101 -7.86 -33.14 -47.91
CA ASN A 101 -6.65 -33.19 -47.06
C ASN A 101 -6.91 -32.91 -45.57
N LEU A 102 -8.15 -33.09 -45.10
CA LEU A 102 -8.57 -32.77 -43.72
C LEU A 102 -7.65 -33.34 -42.63
N SER A 103 -7.10 -34.55 -42.80
CA SER A 103 -6.23 -35.17 -41.79
C SER A 103 -4.89 -34.46 -41.60
N PHE A 104 -4.44 -33.65 -42.55
CA PHE A 104 -3.13 -33.00 -42.56
C PHE A 104 -3.20 -31.49 -42.30
N VAL A 105 -4.41 -30.91 -42.27
CA VAL A 105 -4.63 -29.47 -42.12
C VAL A 105 -5.11 -29.14 -40.70
N GLU A 106 -4.48 -28.17 -40.04
CA GLU A 106 -4.88 -27.69 -38.71
C GLU A 106 -6.05 -26.71 -38.79
N GLY A 107 -6.04 -25.83 -39.79
CA GLY A 107 -7.08 -24.82 -39.93
C GLY A 107 -7.17 -24.15 -41.30
N LEU A 108 -8.14 -23.26 -41.39
CA LEU A 108 -8.45 -22.46 -42.57
C LEU A 108 -8.24 -20.98 -42.27
N LYS A 109 -8.01 -20.21 -43.32
CA LYS A 109 -8.06 -18.76 -43.30
C LYS A 109 -9.00 -18.25 -44.39
N LEU A 110 -9.76 -17.21 -44.06
CA LEU A 110 -10.55 -16.44 -45.01
C LEU A 110 -10.10 -14.98 -44.98
N GLN A 111 -9.78 -14.44 -46.15
CA GLN A 111 -9.50 -13.02 -46.32
C GLN A 111 -10.79 -12.18 -46.11
N ALA A 112 -10.62 -10.88 -45.84
CA ALA A 112 -11.73 -9.95 -45.64
C ALA A 112 -12.70 -9.93 -46.84
N SER A 113 -12.17 -10.05 -48.06
CA SER A 113 -12.94 -10.11 -49.31
C SER A 113 -13.80 -11.38 -49.46
N ILE A 114 -13.52 -12.42 -48.68
CA ILE A 114 -14.20 -13.73 -48.77
C ILE A 114 -15.33 -13.86 -47.73
N LEU A 115 -15.35 -13.03 -46.68
CA LEU A 115 -16.33 -13.17 -45.58
C LEU A 115 -17.80 -13.01 -46.02
N GLN A 116 -18.04 -12.36 -47.16
CA GLN A 116 -19.36 -12.21 -47.78
C GLN A 116 -19.60 -13.17 -48.97
N ASN A 117 -18.61 -13.97 -49.36
CA ASN A 117 -18.74 -14.89 -50.49
C ASN A 117 -19.63 -16.09 -50.10
N HIS A 118 -20.84 -16.12 -50.65
CA HIS A 118 -21.82 -17.18 -50.37
C HIS A 118 -21.45 -18.54 -50.97
N GLU A 119 -20.77 -18.57 -52.13
CA GLU A 119 -20.34 -19.82 -52.76
C GLU A 119 -19.34 -20.56 -51.86
N VAL A 120 -18.35 -19.83 -51.33
CA VAL A 120 -17.34 -20.37 -50.41
C VAL A 120 -17.98 -20.79 -49.09
N PHE A 121 -18.87 -19.96 -48.53
CA PHE A 121 -19.58 -20.29 -47.29
C PHE A 121 -20.43 -21.57 -47.44
N ASP A 122 -21.20 -21.67 -48.52
CA ASP A 122 -22.05 -22.83 -48.78
C ASP A 122 -21.22 -24.09 -49.00
N ALA A 123 -20.09 -23.98 -49.69
CA ALA A 123 -19.16 -25.10 -49.85
C ALA A 123 -18.56 -25.54 -48.51
N LEU A 124 -18.06 -24.60 -47.69
CA LEU A 124 -17.50 -24.91 -46.36
C LEU A 124 -18.54 -25.49 -45.40
N SER A 125 -19.81 -25.07 -45.49
CA SER A 125 -20.89 -25.60 -44.64
C SER A 125 -21.16 -27.10 -44.85
N ARG A 126 -20.67 -27.67 -45.96
CA ARG A 126 -20.79 -29.10 -46.29
C ARG A 126 -19.56 -29.91 -45.88
N VAL A 127 -18.54 -29.26 -45.31
CA VAL A 127 -17.29 -29.89 -44.85
C VAL A 127 -17.31 -29.98 -43.33
N ASP A 128 -16.86 -31.10 -42.78
CA ASP A 128 -16.73 -31.25 -41.32
C ASP A 128 -15.50 -30.46 -40.81
N LEU A 129 -15.77 -29.30 -40.21
CA LEU A 129 -14.76 -28.45 -39.57
C LEU A 129 -14.58 -28.77 -38.07
N SER A 130 -15.11 -29.89 -37.59
CA SER A 130 -14.92 -30.33 -36.21
C SER A 130 -13.43 -30.50 -35.89
N GLY A 131 -12.97 -29.85 -34.83
CA GLY A 131 -11.56 -29.86 -34.44
C GLY A 131 -10.63 -29.03 -35.35
N LYS A 132 -11.17 -28.31 -36.34
CA LYS A 132 -10.42 -27.33 -37.14
C LYS A 132 -10.54 -25.94 -36.54
N LYS A 133 -9.55 -25.10 -36.86
CA LYS A 133 -9.55 -23.67 -36.53
C LYS A 133 -9.85 -22.85 -37.76
N LEU A 134 -10.48 -21.69 -37.57
CA LEU A 134 -10.79 -20.77 -38.65
C LEU A 134 -10.29 -19.36 -38.29
N ILE A 135 -9.33 -18.87 -39.07
CA ILE A 135 -8.92 -17.47 -39.05
C ILE A 135 -9.82 -16.69 -40.01
N ILE A 136 -10.44 -15.62 -39.52
CA ILE A 136 -11.15 -14.64 -40.37
C ILE A 136 -10.45 -13.29 -40.31
N ASN A 137 -9.97 -12.79 -41.46
CA ASN A 137 -9.38 -11.46 -41.53
C ASN A 137 -10.50 -10.42 -41.58
N VAL A 138 -10.56 -9.57 -40.55
CA VAL A 138 -11.62 -8.58 -40.35
C VAL A 138 -11.17 -7.16 -40.68
N SER A 139 -10.02 -7.01 -41.31
CA SER A 139 -9.48 -5.71 -41.70
C SER A 139 -10.42 -5.00 -42.68
N GLY A 140 -10.81 -3.78 -42.34
CA GLY A 140 -11.70 -2.95 -43.16
C GLY A 140 -13.17 -2.98 -42.73
N PHE A 141 -13.54 -3.75 -41.71
CA PHE A 141 -14.89 -3.81 -41.17
C PHE A 141 -15.01 -3.16 -39.79
N ASP A 142 -16.18 -2.58 -39.51
CA ASP A 142 -16.53 -2.06 -38.19
C ASP A 142 -16.97 -3.18 -37.23
N ILE A 143 -16.97 -2.90 -35.93
CA ILE A 143 -17.22 -3.91 -34.87
C ILE A 143 -18.55 -4.67 -35.07
N ASP A 144 -19.62 -3.99 -35.48
CA ASP A 144 -20.93 -4.62 -35.69
C ASP A 144 -20.93 -5.63 -36.87
N GLN A 145 -20.20 -5.29 -37.94
CA GLN A 145 -20.00 -6.19 -39.07
C GLN A 145 -19.14 -7.39 -38.66
N ILE A 146 -18.08 -7.14 -37.87
CA ILE A 146 -17.23 -8.20 -37.32
C ILE A 146 -18.06 -9.17 -36.48
N SER A 147 -18.94 -8.67 -35.60
CA SER A 147 -19.85 -9.50 -34.81
C SER A 147 -20.73 -10.37 -35.71
N SER A 148 -21.29 -9.78 -36.78
CA SER A 148 -22.13 -10.51 -37.73
C SER A 148 -21.37 -11.63 -38.45
N PHE A 149 -20.10 -11.40 -38.83
CA PHE A 149 -19.25 -12.45 -39.40
C PHE A 149 -18.91 -13.54 -38.40
N VAL A 150 -18.55 -13.15 -37.17
CA VAL A 150 -18.29 -14.12 -36.09
C VAL A 150 -19.51 -15.03 -35.88
N ASP A 151 -20.71 -14.48 -35.80
CA ASP A 151 -21.93 -15.27 -35.61
C ASP A 151 -22.21 -16.18 -36.81
N ARG A 152 -22.04 -15.68 -38.04
CA ARG A 152 -22.18 -16.47 -39.26
C ARG A 152 -21.23 -17.67 -39.29
N PHE A 153 -19.95 -17.45 -39.01
CA PHE A 153 -18.92 -18.50 -39.13
C PHE A 153 -18.88 -19.43 -37.91
N LYS A 154 -19.38 -19.00 -36.75
CA LYS A 154 -19.56 -19.87 -35.56
C LYS A 154 -20.52 -21.02 -35.84
N PHE A 155 -21.44 -20.86 -36.79
CA PHE A 155 -22.36 -21.91 -37.20
C PHE A 155 -21.65 -23.12 -37.83
N ILE A 156 -20.50 -22.90 -38.49
CA ILE A 156 -19.76 -23.96 -39.19
C ILE A 156 -18.44 -24.34 -38.50
N CYS A 157 -17.85 -23.46 -37.68
CA CYS A 157 -16.60 -23.74 -36.97
C CYS A 157 -16.61 -23.16 -35.54
N CYS A 158 -16.36 -24.02 -34.55
CA CYS A 158 -16.38 -23.63 -33.13
C CYS A 158 -15.14 -22.84 -32.69
N SER A 159 -14.02 -22.92 -33.42
CA SER A 159 -12.75 -22.27 -33.04
C SER A 159 -12.40 -21.16 -34.03
N ILE A 160 -12.85 -19.94 -33.72
CA ILE A 160 -12.59 -18.74 -34.53
C ILE A 160 -11.45 -17.92 -33.94
N ILE A 161 -10.58 -17.44 -34.83
CA ILE A 161 -9.50 -16.52 -34.54
C ILE A 161 -9.73 -15.26 -35.40
N LEU A 162 -9.77 -14.09 -34.76
CA LEU A 162 -9.89 -12.82 -35.47
C LEU A 162 -8.52 -12.38 -35.96
N GLN A 163 -8.40 -12.03 -37.23
CA GLN A 163 -7.16 -11.50 -37.77
C GLN A 163 -7.29 -10.04 -38.20
N ILE A 164 -6.26 -9.26 -37.88
CA ILE A 164 -6.07 -7.91 -38.41
C ILE A 164 -4.79 -7.85 -39.24
N GLY A 165 -4.73 -6.87 -40.13
CA GLY A 165 -3.61 -6.64 -41.03
C GLY A 165 -4.03 -6.80 -42.49
N TYR A 166 -3.46 -5.95 -43.33
CA TYR A 166 -3.62 -5.98 -44.78
C TYR A 166 -2.29 -5.61 -45.43
N GLN A 167 -2.11 -5.98 -46.69
CA GLN A 167 -0.91 -5.69 -47.46
C GLN A 167 -1.12 -4.44 -48.34
N SER A 168 -0.24 -3.45 -48.18
CA SER A 168 -0.14 -2.27 -49.06
C SER A 168 1.28 -2.06 -49.60
N TYR A 169 1.93 -3.16 -49.99
CA TYR A 169 3.21 -3.24 -50.73
C TYR A 169 4.27 -2.15 -50.47
N PRO A 170 4.86 -2.01 -49.25
CA PRO A 170 4.49 -2.63 -47.98
C PRO A 170 3.63 -1.71 -47.09
N THR A 171 3.04 -2.25 -46.04
CA THR A 171 2.14 -1.51 -45.15
C THR A 171 2.91 -0.51 -44.29
N GLY A 172 2.46 0.75 -44.31
CA GLY A 172 3.01 1.83 -43.50
C GLY A 172 2.83 1.57 -42.00
N ILE A 173 3.71 2.15 -41.17
CA ILE A 173 3.70 1.96 -39.72
C ILE A 173 2.34 2.34 -39.10
N SER A 174 1.78 3.48 -39.51
CA SER A 174 0.45 3.96 -39.05
C SER A 174 -0.70 3.02 -39.42
N ASP A 175 -0.49 2.18 -40.44
CA ASP A 175 -1.52 1.39 -41.08
C ASP A 175 -1.48 -0.09 -40.64
N THR A 176 -0.50 -0.47 -39.82
CA THR A 176 -0.38 -1.83 -39.24
C THR A 176 -1.60 -2.27 -38.43
N GLY A 177 -2.34 -1.31 -37.87
CA GLY A 177 -3.55 -1.59 -37.10
C GLY A 177 -3.29 -2.15 -35.70
N LEU A 178 -2.08 -2.04 -35.16
CA LEU A 178 -1.74 -2.51 -33.80
C LEU A 178 -2.71 -2.00 -32.73
N GLN A 179 -3.14 -0.74 -32.83
CA GLN A 179 -4.11 -0.12 -31.92
C GLN A 179 -5.49 -0.81 -31.90
N LYS A 180 -5.83 -1.59 -32.94
CA LYS A 180 -7.09 -2.34 -33.02
C LYS A 180 -7.08 -3.56 -32.10
N ILE A 181 -5.91 -4.09 -31.72
CA ILE A 181 -5.80 -5.33 -30.94
C ILE A 181 -6.49 -5.18 -29.56
N PRO A 182 -6.17 -4.17 -28.72
CA PRO A 182 -6.89 -3.98 -27.45
C PRO A 182 -8.40 -3.78 -27.62
N VAL A 183 -8.84 -3.11 -28.69
CA VAL A 183 -10.27 -2.89 -28.97
C VAL A 183 -10.98 -4.21 -29.28
N LEU A 184 -10.41 -5.03 -30.16
CA LEU A 184 -10.97 -6.34 -30.48
C LEU A 184 -10.92 -7.30 -29.29
N ARG A 185 -9.88 -7.23 -28.44
CA ARG A 185 -9.83 -8.02 -27.20
C ARG A 185 -10.96 -7.65 -26.25
N ALA A 186 -11.30 -6.37 -26.16
CA ALA A 186 -12.40 -5.90 -25.33
C ALA A 186 -13.76 -6.31 -25.90
N ALA A 187 -13.94 -6.23 -27.22
CA ALA A 187 -15.19 -6.57 -27.90
C ALA A 187 -15.42 -8.10 -27.99
N PHE A 188 -14.36 -8.89 -28.16
CA PHE A 188 -14.42 -10.35 -28.37
C PHE A 188 -13.49 -11.10 -27.40
N PRO A 189 -13.71 -11.03 -26.08
CA PRO A 189 -12.75 -11.51 -25.07
C PRO A 189 -12.53 -13.03 -25.08
N SER A 190 -13.43 -13.80 -25.70
CA SER A 190 -13.34 -15.26 -25.81
C SER A 190 -12.61 -15.73 -27.06
N LEU A 191 -12.26 -14.82 -27.99
CA LEU A 191 -11.62 -15.17 -29.25
C LEU A 191 -10.14 -14.81 -29.22
N ASP A 192 -9.32 -15.68 -29.82
CA ASP A 192 -7.92 -15.36 -30.07
C ASP A 192 -7.80 -14.32 -31.19
N ILE A 193 -6.69 -13.57 -31.15
CA ILE A 193 -6.37 -12.58 -32.17
C ILE A 193 -5.06 -12.95 -32.86
N CYS A 194 -5.07 -12.85 -34.19
CA CYS A 194 -3.94 -12.98 -35.08
C CYS A 194 -3.56 -11.61 -35.66
N ILE A 195 -2.26 -11.31 -35.70
CA ILE A 195 -1.73 -10.18 -36.46
C ILE A 195 -1.10 -10.69 -37.75
N ALA A 196 -1.57 -10.22 -38.90
CA ALA A 196 -0.92 -10.42 -40.20
C ALA A 196 -0.05 -9.21 -40.53
N ASP A 197 1.25 -9.34 -40.29
CA ASP A 197 2.19 -8.23 -40.43
C ASP A 197 2.76 -8.11 -41.85
N HIS A 198 2.45 -7.00 -42.50
CA HIS A 198 2.92 -6.67 -43.85
C HIS A 198 3.82 -5.43 -43.89
N ALA A 199 4.43 -5.08 -42.76
CA ALA A 199 5.49 -4.06 -42.73
C ALA A 199 6.66 -4.43 -43.65
N ASP A 200 7.37 -3.40 -44.12
CA ASP A 200 8.52 -3.52 -45.00
C ASP A 200 9.61 -4.42 -44.40
N ALA A 201 9.88 -5.54 -45.07
CA ALA A 201 10.85 -6.55 -44.65
C ALA A 201 12.31 -6.08 -44.70
N GLU A 202 12.59 -4.92 -45.30
CA GLU A 202 13.90 -4.28 -45.26
C GLU A 202 14.12 -3.42 -44.01
N THR A 203 13.09 -3.21 -43.19
CA THR A 203 13.17 -2.41 -41.97
C THR A 203 13.12 -3.26 -40.71
N ASP A 204 13.78 -2.81 -39.64
CA ASP A 204 13.70 -3.48 -38.32
C ASP A 204 12.27 -3.54 -37.77
N PHE A 205 11.36 -2.72 -38.29
CA PHE A 205 9.98 -2.71 -37.86
C PHE A 205 9.25 -4.01 -38.23
N SER A 206 9.64 -4.72 -39.31
CA SER A 206 9.04 -6.02 -39.68
C SER A 206 9.33 -7.15 -38.68
N LEU A 207 10.32 -6.97 -37.80
CA LEU A 207 10.60 -7.88 -36.68
C LEU A 207 9.91 -7.41 -35.40
N ARG A 208 9.74 -6.10 -35.22
CA ARG A 208 9.13 -5.52 -34.01
C ARG A 208 7.61 -5.56 -34.03
N ALA A 209 6.96 -5.34 -35.18
CA ALA A 209 5.51 -5.29 -35.30
C ALA A 209 4.82 -6.59 -34.81
N PRO A 210 5.31 -7.80 -35.14
CA PRO A 210 4.76 -9.03 -34.57
C PRO A 210 4.89 -9.09 -33.04
N ILE A 211 6.04 -8.68 -32.49
CA ILE A 211 6.30 -8.65 -31.04
C ILE A 211 5.35 -7.66 -30.34
N TYR A 212 5.12 -6.49 -30.95
CA TYR A 212 4.13 -5.52 -30.46
C TYR A 212 2.72 -6.10 -30.49
N GLY A 213 2.37 -6.85 -31.55
CA GLY A 213 1.09 -7.56 -31.61
C GLY A 213 0.92 -8.53 -30.44
N VAL A 214 1.96 -9.32 -30.15
CA VAL A 214 1.97 -10.24 -28.99
C VAL A 214 1.81 -9.46 -27.70
N LEU A 215 2.58 -8.37 -27.48
CA LEU A 215 2.51 -7.49 -26.31
C LEU A 215 1.15 -6.78 -26.14
N LEU A 216 0.39 -6.60 -27.23
CA LEU A 216 -0.98 -6.07 -27.21
C LEU A 216 -2.03 -7.18 -27.07
N GLY A 217 -1.61 -8.43 -27.21
CA GLY A 217 -2.37 -9.60 -26.81
C GLY A 217 -2.81 -10.52 -27.93
N CYS A 218 -2.13 -10.51 -29.07
CA CYS A 218 -2.28 -11.53 -30.09
C CYS A 218 -1.73 -12.88 -29.60
N GLY A 219 -2.51 -13.95 -29.83
CA GLY A 219 -2.09 -15.33 -29.62
C GLY A 219 -1.49 -15.98 -30.88
N TYR A 220 -1.62 -15.31 -32.04
CA TYR A 220 -1.17 -15.76 -33.35
C TYR A 220 -0.45 -14.63 -34.09
N ILE A 221 0.57 -14.99 -34.88
CA ILE A 221 1.28 -14.10 -35.80
C ILE A 221 1.24 -14.75 -37.18
N GLU A 222 0.86 -14.01 -38.21
CA GLU A 222 1.07 -14.37 -39.62
C GLU A 222 2.13 -13.45 -40.22
N LYS A 223 3.17 -14.05 -40.81
CA LYS A 223 4.27 -13.32 -41.44
C LYS A 223 4.71 -14.02 -42.72
N HIS A 224 4.87 -13.26 -43.79
CA HIS A 224 5.34 -13.78 -45.07
C HIS A 224 6.79 -14.24 -44.97
N MET A 225 7.14 -15.31 -45.69
CA MET A 225 8.51 -15.77 -45.86
C MET A 225 8.84 -16.02 -47.32
N CYS A 226 10.07 -15.69 -47.72
CA CYS A 226 10.62 -16.05 -49.02
C CYS A 226 12.05 -16.58 -48.86
N LEU A 227 12.57 -17.30 -49.85
CA LEU A 227 13.97 -17.75 -49.84
C LEU A 227 14.94 -16.58 -50.08
N SER A 228 14.59 -15.72 -51.04
CA SER A 228 15.26 -14.45 -51.24
C SER A 228 14.35 -13.43 -51.91
N ARG A 229 14.32 -12.20 -51.38
CA ARG A 229 13.55 -11.09 -51.94
C ARG A 229 14.05 -10.66 -53.33
N LYS A 230 15.32 -10.93 -53.65
CA LYS A 230 15.93 -10.55 -54.94
C LYS A 230 15.29 -11.28 -56.12
N VAL A 231 14.88 -12.53 -55.92
CA VAL A 231 14.41 -13.42 -57.00
C VAL A 231 12.91 -13.74 -56.91
N SER A 232 12.27 -13.43 -55.78
CA SER A 232 10.84 -13.69 -55.59
C SER A 232 10.01 -12.75 -56.48
N PRO A 233 9.14 -13.28 -57.36
CA PRO A 233 8.39 -12.47 -58.32
C PRO A 233 7.25 -11.67 -57.68
N TYR A 234 6.64 -12.21 -56.60
CA TYR A 234 5.50 -11.62 -55.91
C TYR A 234 5.72 -11.59 -54.39
N ASP A 235 4.94 -10.78 -53.68
CA ASP A 235 4.86 -10.69 -52.21
C ASP A 235 6.17 -10.45 -51.43
N LYS A 236 7.26 -10.12 -52.12
CA LYS A 236 8.60 -9.94 -51.53
C LYS A 236 8.72 -8.79 -50.52
N TYR A 237 7.89 -7.74 -50.64
CA TYR A 237 8.04 -6.51 -49.86
C TYR A 237 7.89 -6.70 -48.35
N SER A 238 7.02 -7.63 -47.94
CA SER A 238 6.76 -7.96 -46.53
C SER A 238 7.32 -9.32 -46.10
N ALA A 239 7.94 -10.06 -47.04
CA ALA A 239 8.44 -11.40 -46.81
C ALA A 239 9.83 -11.38 -46.15
N LEU A 240 9.92 -12.02 -44.98
CA LEU A 240 11.19 -12.25 -44.31
C LEU A 240 12.00 -13.33 -45.03
N GLU A 241 13.31 -13.16 -45.08
CA GLU A 241 14.23 -14.22 -45.50
C GLU A 241 14.50 -15.19 -44.32
N PRO A 242 15.04 -16.41 -44.54
CA PRO A 242 15.16 -17.42 -43.49
C PRO A 242 15.90 -16.95 -42.24
N SER A 243 16.96 -16.15 -42.39
CA SER A 243 17.70 -15.56 -41.26
C SER A 243 16.86 -14.58 -40.44
N GLN A 244 16.01 -13.78 -41.09
CA GLN A 244 15.10 -12.86 -40.42
C GLN A 244 13.94 -13.58 -39.75
N MET A 245 13.41 -14.64 -40.37
CA MET A 245 12.39 -15.48 -39.73
C MET A 245 12.94 -16.17 -38.49
N LYS A 246 14.20 -16.64 -38.54
CA LYS A 246 14.91 -17.16 -37.36
C LYS A 246 15.02 -16.10 -36.26
N ALA A 247 15.43 -14.88 -36.61
CA ALA A 247 15.52 -13.77 -35.65
C ALA A 247 14.17 -13.43 -35.01
N LEU A 248 13.07 -13.51 -35.78
CA LEU A 248 11.72 -13.35 -35.23
C LEU A 248 11.39 -14.45 -34.22
N CYS A 249 11.69 -15.72 -34.51
CA CYS A 249 11.51 -16.82 -33.57
C CYS A 249 12.29 -16.62 -32.26
N GLU A 250 13.55 -16.17 -32.35
CA GLU A 250 14.40 -15.87 -31.20
C GLU A 250 13.81 -14.73 -30.35
N ALA A 251 13.39 -13.63 -30.99
CA ALA A 251 12.76 -12.50 -30.29
C ALA A 251 11.46 -12.88 -29.57
N ILE A 252 10.64 -13.77 -30.16
CA ILE A 252 9.44 -14.28 -29.51
C ILE A 252 9.80 -15.13 -28.27
N ASN A 253 10.84 -15.96 -28.37
CA ASN A 253 11.31 -16.76 -27.24
C ASN A 253 11.86 -15.89 -26.10
N ASP A 254 12.64 -14.85 -26.41
CA ASP A 254 13.17 -13.90 -25.43
C ASP A 254 12.04 -13.19 -24.68
N LEU A 255 10.98 -12.76 -25.40
CA LEU A 255 9.80 -12.16 -24.80
C LEU A 255 9.14 -13.11 -23.80
N GLN A 256 9.02 -14.40 -24.13
CA GLN A 256 8.42 -15.38 -23.23
C GLN A 256 9.26 -15.55 -21.96
N VAL A 257 10.59 -15.66 -22.09
CA VAL A 257 11.48 -15.76 -20.93
C VAL A 257 11.33 -14.54 -20.04
N ALA A 258 11.33 -13.33 -20.63
CA ALA A 258 11.16 -12.08 -19.90
C ALA A 258 9.80 -11.97 -19.18
N ALA A 259 8.75 -12.61 -19.69
CA ALA A 259 7.39 -12.52 -19.16
C ALA A 259 7.03 -13.58 -18.09
N THR A 260 7.92 -14.53 -17.78
CA THR A 260 7.63 -15.69 -16.88
C THR A 260 8.29 -15.62 -15.50
N GLY A 261 8.88 -14.47 -15.13
CA GLY A 261 9.53 -14.27 -13.83
C GLY A 261 8.58 -14.23 -12.63
N ARG A 262 9.13 -14.45 -11.42
CA ARG A 262 8.40 -14.17 -10.17
C ARG A 262 8.23 -12.66 -9.99
N PHE A 263 7.19 -12.25 -9.24
CA PHE A 263 6.94 -10.84 -8.95
C PHE A 263 8.11 -10.17 -8.20
N VAL A 264 8.70 -10.87 -7.22
CA VAL A 264 9.95 -10.48 -6.57
C VAL A 264 10.97 -11.58 -6.82
N GLN A 265 12.12 -11.19 -7.35
CA GLN A 265 13.20 -12.13 -7.66
C GLN A 265 14.17 -12.26 -6.48
N ASP A 266 14.81 -13.42 -6.34
CA ASP A 266 15.77 -13.66 -5.25
C ASP A 266 16.94 -12.64 -5.29
N ALA A 267 17.38 -12.29 -6.51
CA ALA A 267 18.41 -11.27 -6.73
C ALA A 267 17.97 -9.85 -6.30
N GLU A 268 16.70 -9.50 -6.53
CA GLU A 268 16.10 -8.23 -6.09
C GLU A 268 16.05 -8.17 -4.56
N HIS A 269 15.59 -9.26 -3.93
CA HIS A 269 15.51 -9.36 -2.48
C HIS A 269 16.90 -9.29 -1.83
N GLU A 270 17.91 -9.94 -2.43
CA GLU A 270 19.29 -9.86 -1.95
C GLU A 270 19.86 -8.44 -2.10
N TYR A 271 19.59 -7.76 -3.21
CA TYR A 271 20.02 -6.38 -3.43
C TYR A 271 19.41 -5.44 -2.39
N LEU A 272 18.10 -5.56 -2.12
CA LEU A 272 17.43 -4.79 -1.08
C LEU A 272 18.05 -5.07 0.30
N ARG A 273 18.27 -6.34 0.66
CA ARG A 273 18.90 -6.73 1.94
C ARG A 273 20.25 -6.08 2.16
N LYS A 274 21.07 -5.91 1.12
CA LYS A 274 22.39 -5.26 1.19
C LYS A 274 22.33 -3.73 1.18
N SER A 275 21.23 -3.15 0.70
CA SER A 275 21.10 -1.70 0.49
C SER A 275 20.19 -1.00 1.50
N ILE A 276 19.37 -1.75 2.24
CA ILE A 276 18.48 -1.22 3.27
C ILE A 276 19.27 -0.56 4.40
N GLN A 277 18.76 0.57 4.88
CA GLN A 277 19.30 1.26 6.03
C GLN A 277 18.58 0.82 7.29
N ILE A 278 19.35 0.53 8.34
CA ILE A 278 18.85 0.11 9.65
C ILE A 278 18.93 1.33 10.59
N PRO A 279 17.93 1.53 11.47
CA PRO A 279 17.98 2.53 12.54
C PRO A 279 19.15 2.28 13.51
N VAL A 280 19.93 3.32 13.76
CA VAL A 280 20.97 3.38 14.80
C VAL A 280 20.77 4.61 15.68
N LEU A 281 20.99 4.51 16.99
CA LEU A 281 20.69 5.61 17.92
C LEU A 281 21.53 6.86 17.63
N LYS A 282 20.88 8.04 17.61
CA LYS A 282 21.55 9.35 17.44
C LYS A 282 22.51 9.70 18.57
N ARG A 283 22.22 9.20 19.78
CA ARG A 283 22.89 9.50 21.04
C ARG A 283 22.78 8.30 21.98
N GLU A 284 23.50 8.33 23.09
CA GLU A 284 23.26 7.40 24.19
C GLU A 284 21.83 7.58 24.75
N VAL A 285 21.18 6.47 25.10
CA VAL A 285 19.83 6.44 25.66
C VAL A 285 19.81 5.53 26.88
N ARG A 286 19.14 5.98 27.96
CA ARG A 286 19.09 5.29 29.24
C ARG A 286 18.02 4.19 29.26
N ALA A 287 18.16 3.26 30.19
CA ALA A 287 17.09 2.33 30.52
C ALA A 287 15.83 3.10 31.00
N GLY A 288 14.65 2.63 30.60
CA GLY A 288 13.36 3.26 30.86
C GLY A 288 12.97 4.36 29.86
N SER A 289 13.86 4.77 28.95
CA SER A 289 13.50 5.77 27.93
C SER A 289 12.54 5.19 26.88
N LEU A 290 11.55 5.99 26.50
CA LEU A 290 10.70 5.76 25.32
C LEU A 290 11.47 6.13 24.05
N LEU A 291 11.41 5.28 23.03
CA LEU A 291 12.10 5.49 21.75
C LEU A 291 11.10 5.72 20.63
N SER A 292 11.43 6.68 19.76
CA SER A 292 10.69 6.99 18.53
C SER A 292 11.57 6.93 17.29
N PRO A 293 11.01 6.83 16.07
CA PRO A 293 11.80 6.87 14.84
C PRO A 293 12.71 8.11 14.71
N LEU A 294 12.35 9.21 15.38
CA LEU A 294 13.12 10.44 15.40
C LEU A 294 14.38 10.37 16.28
N ASP A 295 14.53 9.34 17.11
CA ASP A 295 15.72 9.12 17.95
C ASP A 295 16.85 8.39 17.19
N PHE A 296 16.61 8.01 15.93
CA PHE A 296 17.52 7.20 15.13
C PHE A 296 18.06 7.93 13.88
N LEU A 297 19.28 7.58 13.51
CA LEU A 297 19.85 7.78 12.17
C LEU A 297 19.63 6.49 11.37
N TYR A 298 19.48 6.60 10.06
CA TYR A 298 19.32 5.43 9.18
C TYR A 298 20.63 5.19 8.44
N ARG A 299 21.27 4.04 8.68
CA ARG A 299 22.61 3.71 8.17
C ARG A 299 22.64 2.29 7.64
N ARG A 300 23.44 2.05 6.60
CA ARG A 300 23.77 0.67 6.19
C ARG A 300 24.77 0.11 7.20
N THR A 301 24.48 -1.05 7.76
CA THR A 301 25.34 -1.71 8.76
C THR A 301 25.10 -3.22 8.73
N SER A 302 26.09 -4.00 9.16
CA SER A 302 25.97 -5.46 9.34
C SER A 302 25.34 -5.84 10.68
N ARG A 303 25.10 -4.88 11.57
CA ARG A 303 24.44 -5.10 12.86
C ARG A 303 22.97 -5.44 12.65
N VAL A 304 22.46 -6.39 13.45
CA VAL A 304 21.04 -6.72 13.48
C VAL A 304 20.28 -5.59 14.19
N GLY A 305 19.18 -5.13 13.60
CA GLY A 305 18.30 -4.13 14.19
C GLY A 305 16.90 -4.19 13.60
N ILE A 306 15.93 -3.73 14.38
CA ILE A 306 14.53 -3.62 13.93
C ILE A 306 14.34 -2.45 12.97
N SER A 307 13.28 -2.47 12.18
CA SER A 307 12.94 -1.39 11.23
C SER A 307 12.28 -0.19 11.92
N ALA A 308 12.16 0.95 11.21
CA ALA A 308 11.39 2.11 11.68
C ALA A 308 9.95 1.73 12.06
N SER A 309 9.28 0.96 11.20
CA SER A 309 7.91 0.52 11.45
C SER A 309 7.81 -0.39 12.68
N ALA A 310 8.82 -1.22 12.95
CA ALA A 310 8.87 -2.00 14.17
C ALA A 310 9.06 -1.10 15.41
N ILE A 311 9.87 -0.04 15.33
CA ILE A 311 10.02 0.95 16.41
C ILE A 311 8.67 1.63 16.70
N GLU A 312 7.95 2.09 15.68
CA GLU A 312 6.62 2.72 15.84
C GLU A 312 5.62 1.78 16.52
N LYS A 313 5.62 0.50 16.13
CA LYS A 313 4.75 -0.52 16.75
C LYS A 313 5.09 -0.73 18.22
N THR A 314 6.38 -0.88 18.54
CA THR A 314 6.86 -1.05 19.92
C THR A 314 6.53 0.17 20.78
N GLN A 315 6.71 1.37 20.23
CA GLN A 315 6.37 2.64 20.86
C GLN A 315 4.86 2.72 21.17
N ALA A 316 3.99 2.45 20.18
CA ALA A 316 2.53 2.44 20.36
C ALA A 316 2.06 1.35 21.35
N ALA A 317 2.78 0.23 21.42
CA ALA A 317 2.53 -0.85 22.37
C ALA A 317 3.00 -0.52 23.81
N ARG A 318 3.48 0.70 24.07
CA ARG A 318 3.91 1.19 25.39
C ARG A 318 5.14 0.49 25.94
N TYR A 319 6.15 0.27 25.08
CA TYR A 319 7.42 -0.31 25.50
C TYR A 319 8.49 0.77 25.67
N VAL A 320 9.38 0.53 26.62
CA VAL A 320 10.57 1.33 26.90
C VAL A 320 11.82 0.47 26.80
N LEU A 321 12.96 1.12 26.70
CA LEU A 321 14.24 0.44 26.65
C LEU A 321 14.54 -0.28 27.98
N ALA A 322 14.82 -1.58 27.94
CA ALA A 322 15.09 -2.37 29.14
C ALA A 322 16.48 -2.10 29.74
N ARG A 323 17.45 -1.66 28.93
CA ARG A 323 18.84 -1.40 29.32
C ARG A 323 19.42 -0.24 28.54
N SER A 324 20.28 0.57 29.15
CA SER A 324 20.94 1.68 28.45
C SER A 324 21.70 1.21 27.20
N LYS A 325 21.75 2.07 26.19
CA LYS A 325 22.34 1.80 24.88
C LYS A 325 23.17 2.99 24.41
N GLU A 326 24.35 2.68 23.91
CA GLU A 326 25.29 3.66 23.37
C GLU A 326 24.81 4.27 22.05
N LYS A 327 25.37 5.45 21.73
CA LYS A 327 25.24 6.06 20.41
C LYS A 327 25.67 5.09 19.30
N ASP A 328 25.03 5.19 18.13
CA ASP A 328 25.27 4.37 16.92
C ASP A 328 24.98 2.86 17.10
N SER A 329 24.43 2.45 18.25
CA SER A 329 23.97 1.08 18.44
C SER A 329 22.64 0.83 17.72
N THR A 330 22.45 -0.40 17.24
CA THR A 330 21.14 -0.87 16.79
C THR A 330 20.32 -1.35 17.98
N ILE A 331 19.01 -1.36 17.78
CA ILE A 331 18.04 -1.88 18.74
C ILE A 331 17.40 -3.14 18.18
N VAL A 332 17.25 -4.16 19.01
CA VAL A 332 16.49 -5.38 18.71
C VAL A 332 15.26 -5.50 19.62
N GLU A 333 14.31 -6.37 19.30
CA GLU A 333 13.08 -6.52 20.10
C GLU A 333 13.36 -6.85 21.57
N GLN A 334 14.40 -7.65 21.85
CA GLN A 334 14.79 -8.04 23.21
C GLN A 334 15.40 -6.89 24.03
N ASP A 335 15.68 -5.75 23.41
CA ASP A 335 16.12 -4.56 24.14
C ASP A 335 14.95 -3.80 24.77
N TYR A 336 13.70 -4.18 24.49
CA TYR A 336 12.51 -3.53 25.03
C TYR A 336 11.85 -4.33 26.14
N ARG A 337 11.10 -3.62 26.99
CA ARG A 337 10.13 -4.18 27.94
C ARG A 337 8.88 -3.29 28.03
N PRO A 338 7.74 -3.80 28.50
CA PRO A 338 6.60 -2.96 28.80
C PRO A 338 6.98 -1.82 29.76
N ALA A 339 6.48 -0.62 29.49
CA ALA A 339 6.59 0.52 30.37
C ALA A 339 5.75 0.30 31.62
N ARG A 340 6.25 0.72 32.78
CA ARG A 340 5.44 0.82 34.00
C ARG A 340 4.93 2.25 34.13
N VAL A 341 3.61 2.41 34.05
CA VAL A 341 2.93 3.70 34.13
C VAL A 341 2.31 3.86 35.51
N ALA A 342 2.55 4.99 36.19
CA ALA A 342 1.92 5.27 37.47
C ALA A 342 1.21 6.62 37.48
N ALA A 343 0.00 6.66 38.03
CA ALA A 343 -0.65 7.90 38.42
C ALA A 343 -0.12 8.33 39.78
N ILE A 344 0.59 9.47 39.81
CA ILE A 344 1.15 10.03 41.03
C ILE A 344 0.30 11.25 41.42
N VAL A 345 -0.38 11.14 42.55
CA VAL A 345 -1.21 12.20 43.12
C VAL A 345 -0.41 12.94 44.18
N ALA A 346 0.01 14.18 43.87
CA ALA A 346 0.68 15.03 44.84
C ALA A 346 -0.32 15.61 45.86
N CYS A 347 -0.08 15.38 47.15
CA CYS A 347 -0.94 15.87 48.23
C CYS A 347 -0.12 16.45 49.38
N ARG A 348 -0.66 17.48 50.05
CA ARG A 348 -0.14 18.10 51.28
C ARG A 348 -1.33 18.61 52.11
N MET A 349 -1.21 18.63 53.44
CA MET A 349 -2.25 19.17 54.32
C MET A 349 -2.28 20.70 54.35
N LYS A 350 -1.14 21.35 54.04
CA LYS A 350 -1.01 22.81 54.02
C LYS A 350 -1.93 23.44 52.98
N SER A 351 -2.91 24.23 53.43
CA SER A 351 -3.78 25.05 52.57
C SER A 351 -4.24 26.30 53.32
N SER A 352 -4.05 27.47 52.73
CA SER A 352 -4.37 28.75 53.38
C SER A 352 -5.83 29.19 53.18
N ARG A 353 -6.42 28.89 52.02
CA ARG A 353 -7.77 29.36 51.63
C ARG A 353 -8.87 28.42 52.08
N LEU A 354 -8.61 27.12 52.02
CA LEU A 354 -9.49 26.06 52.50
C LEU A 354 -8.67 25.08 53.35
N PRO A 355 -8.55 25.32 54.67
CA PRO A 355 -7.73 24.49 55.56
C PRO A 355 -8.11 23.01 55.49
N LYS A 356 -7.11 22.13 55.48
CA LYS A 356 -7.28 20.67 55.40
C LYS A 356 -8.07 20.16 54.18
N LYS A 357 -8.12 20.92 53.08
CA LYS A 357 -8.90 20.60 51.87
C LYS A 357 -8.79 19.17 51.36
N ALA A 358 -7.60 18.57 51.45
CA ALA A 358 -7.35 17.21 50.98
C ALA A 358 -8.24 16.15 51.64
N ILE A 359 -8.58 16.33 52.92
CA ILE A 359 -9.34 15.34 53.70
C ILE A 359 -10.79 15.73 53.95
N LEU A 360 -11.21 16.93 53.51
CA LEU A 360 -12.60 17.34 53.65
C LEU A 360 -13.50 16.41 52.83
N PRO A 361 -14.61 15.92 53.41
CA PRO A 361 -15.49 14.99 52.73
C PRO A 361 -16.36 15.73 51.71
N ILE A 362 -16.18 15.40 50.44
CA ILE A 362 -17.10 15.79 49.37
C ILE A 362 -18.13 14.68 49.28
N ALA A 363 -19.41 14.96 49.52
CA ALA A 363 -20.49 13.97 49.46
C ALA A 363 -20.14 12.63 50.15
N GLY A 364 -19.58 12.71 51.37
CA GLY A 364 -19.25 11.55 52.22
C GLY A 364 -17.88 10.90 51.97
N MET A 365 -17.12 11.30 50.96
CA MET A 365 -15.79 10.75 50.67
C MET A 365 -14.72 11.86 50.72
N PRO A 366 -13.57 11.65 51.41
CA PRO A 366 -12.45 12.59 51.42
C PRO A 366 -12.00 13.00 50.01
N SER A 367 -11.71 14.28 49.80
CA SER A 367 -11.33 14.81 48.48
C SER A 367 -10.17 14.06 47.83
N VAL A 368 -9.12 13.74 48.60
CA VAL A 368 -7.94 13.01 48.10
C VAL A 368 -8.33 11.60 47.66
N GLU A 369 -9.23 10.93 48.37
CA GLU A 369 -9.70 9.59 48.02
C GLU A 369 -10.54 9.61 46.75
N ARG A 370 -11.32 10.67 46.51
CA ARG A 370 -12.02 10.85 45.22
C ARG A 370 -11.04 10.95 44.06
N CYS A 371 -9.99 11.77 44.22
CA CYS A 371 -8.94 11.91 43.21
C CYS A 371 -8.27 10.55 42.94
N LEU A 372 -7.90 9.81 43.99
CA LEU A 372 -7.28 8.49 43.87
C LEU A 372 -8.21 7.49 43.16
N GLU A 373 -9.50 7.49 43.49
CA GLU A 373 -10.47 6.58 42.86
C GLU A 373 -10.58 6.83 41.35
N GLN A 374 -10.55 8.09 40.90
CA GLN A 374 -10.51 8.40 39.47
C GLN A 374 -9.23 7.89 38.81
N CYS A 375 -8.09 7.97 39.49
CA CYS A 375 -6.81 7.47 38.95
C CYS A 375 -6.83 5.96 38.70
N PHE A 376 -7.55 5.18 39.52
CA PHE A 376 -7.74 3.75 39.29
C PHE A 376 -8.61 3.43 38.07
N GLY A 377 -9.40 4.39 37.60
CA GLY A 377 -10.21 4.25 36.39
C GLY A 377 -9.43 4.42 35.09
N VAL A 378 -8.18 4.89 35.13
CA VAL A 378 -7.39 5.23 33.92
C VAL A 378 -6.81 3.96 33.31
N ALA A 379 -7.35 3.52 32.18
CA ALA A 379 -6.83 2.38 31.44
C ALA A 379 -5.38 2.59 30.99
N GLY A 380 -4.49 1.70 31.44
CA GLY A 380 -3.06 1.78 31.15
C GLY A 380 -2.20 2.36 32.26
N VAL A 381 -2.79 2.72 33.41
CA VAL A 381 -2.06 2.98 34.65
C VAL A 381 -1.91 1.67 35.42
N ASP A 382 -0.68 1.30 35.73
CA ASP A 382 -0.35 0.08 36.48
C ASP A 382 -0.39 0.29 38.00
N LYS A 383 -0.16 1.54 38.44
CA LYS A 383 -0.04 1.90 39.86
C LYS A 383 -0.61 3.28 40.15
N VAL A 384 -1.24 3.42 41.32
CA VAL A 384 -1.69 4.72 41.85
C VAL A 384 -0.95 5.00 43.14
N ILE A 385 -0.27 6.15 43.20
CA ILE A 385 0.63 6.52 44.29
C ILE A 385 0.19 7.87 44.86
N LEU A 386 -0.07 7.91 46.16
CA LEU A 386 -0.23 9.15 46.93
C LEU A 386 1.17 9.65 47.37
N ALA A 387 1.63 10.74 46.77
CA ALA A 387 2.91 11.37 47.10
C ALA A 387 2.70 12.57 48.04
N THR A 388 3.14 12.43 49.29
CA THR A 388 3.00 13.44 50.36
C THR A 388 4.35 13.92 50.91
N SER A 389 4.37 14.90 51.81
CA SER A 389 5.64 15.34 52.43
C SER A 389 6.05 14.48 53.62
N ASP A 390 7.30 14.61 54.05
CA ASP A 390 7.85 14.03 55.28
C ASP A 390 7.55 14.86 56.55
N LEU A 391 6.83 15.98 56.41
CA LEU A 391 6.41 16.79 57.55
C LEU A 391 5.33 16.07 58.38
N SER A 392 5.40 16.21 59.70
CA SER A 392 4.40 15.64 60.62
C SER A 392 2.98 16.17 60.38
N SER A 393 2.85 17.38 59.82
CA SER A 393 1.54 17.94 59.45
C SER A 393 0.80 17.11 58.40
N ASP A 394 1.54 16.32 57.63
CA ASP A 394 1.00 15.48 56.55
C ASP A 394 0.82 14.02 56.98
N ASP A 395 1.10 13.65 58.24
CA ASP A 395 1.00 12.28 58.74
C ASP A 395 -0.38 11.66 58.57
N GLU A 396 -1.42 12.49 58.75
CA GLU A 396 -2.82 12.09 58.63
C GLU A 396 -3.15 11.52 57.23
N LEU A 397 -2.42 11.93 56.19
CA LEU A 397 -2.67 11.50 54.80
C LEU A 397 -2.45 10.00 54.58
N VAL A 398 -1.70 9.31 55.45
CA VAL A 398 -1.53 7.84 55.42
C VAL A 398 -2.87 7.11 55.50
N LEU A 399 -3.85 7.70 56.21
CA LEU A 399 -5.15 7.09 56.44
C LEU A 399 -6.07 7.15 55.20
N TYR A 400 -5.75 8.00 54.22
CA TYR A 400 -6.59 8.29 53.06
C TYR A 400 -6.04 7.66 51.78
N THR A 401 -5.71 6.37 51.87
CA THR A 401 -5.11 5.56 50.79
C THR A 401 -6.09 4.55 50.21
N LEU A 402 -7.40 4.74 50.43
CA LEU A 402 -8.45 3.79 50.05
C LEU A 402 -8.19 2.38 50.63
N GLY A 403 -7.84 2.33 51.92
CA GLY A 403 -7.53 1.07 52.61
C GLY A 403 -6.24 0.40 52.13
N GLY A 404 -5.26 1.19 51.66
CA GLY A 404 -3.98 0.69 51.14
C GLY A 404 -4.01 0.25 49.68
N ARG A 405 -5.11 0.51 48.94
CA ARG A 405 -5.14 0.32 47.48
C ARG A 405 -4.14 1.25 46.78
N ALA A 406 -4.03 2.50 47.23
CA ALA A 406 -3.04 3.43 46.74
C ALA A 406 -1.74 3.29 47.54
N ASP A 407 -0.61 3.19 46.85
CA ASP A 407 0.69 3.21 47.51
C ASP A 407 0.98 4.59 48.09
N LEU A 408 1.81 4.65 49.15
CA LEU A 408 2.22 5.89 49.77
C LEU A 408 3.71 6.14 49.53
N TRP A 409 4.06 7.36 49.15
CA TRP A 409 5.43 7.86 49.12
C TRP A 409 5.54 9.20 49.84
N ARG A 410 6.67 9.39 50.55
CA ARG A 410 6.97 10.63 51.27
C ARG A 410 8.30 11.20 50.79
N GLY A 411 8.37 12.51 50.67
CA GLY A 411 9.61 13.22 50.31
C GLY A 411 9.57 14.69 50.73
N HIS A 412 10.57 15.46 50.29
CA HIS A 412 10.71 16.86 50.68
C HIS A 412 9.44 17.68 50.33
N PRO A 413 8.99 18.61 51.20
CA PRO A 413 7.73 19.34 51.00
C PRO A 413 7.74 20.25 49.77
N ASP A 414 8.88 20.86 49.45
CA ASP A 414 9.01 21.89 48.42
C ASP A 414 9.84 21.43 47.20
N ASP A 415 10.49 20.25 47.27
CA ASP A 415 11.13 19.62 46.10
C ASP A 415 10.21 18.51 45.57
N VAL A 416 9.20 18.94 44.83
CA VAL A 416 8.17 18.08 44.24
C VAL A 416 8.75 17.19 43.16
N ILE A 417 9.70 17.67 42.34
CA ILE A 417 10.37 16.83 41.32
C ILE A 417 11.18 15.72 42.00
N GLY A 418 12.00 16.05 42.99
CA GLY A 418 12.76 15.04 43.75
C GLY A 418 11.84 14.04 44.45
N ARG A 419 10.72 14.50 45.02
CA ARG A 419 9.70 13.62 45.59
C ARG A 419 9.07 12.68 44.56
N TYR A 420 8.80 13.14 43.34
CA TYR A 420 8.31 12.29 42.25
C TYR A 420 9.36 11.27 41.81
N LEU A 421 10.61 11.69 41.64
CA LEU A 421 11.71 10.81 41.27
C LEU A 421 11.91 9.71 42.31
N GLY A 422 11.83 10.03 43.60
CA GLY A 422 11.89 9.04 44.68
C GLY A 422 10.74 8.02 44.62
N ALA A 423 9.51 8.46 44.33
CA ALA A 423 8.39 7.55 44.11
C ALA A 423 8.65 6.65 42.89
N CYS A 424 9.13 7.23 41.79
CA CYS A 424 9.41 6.48 40.56
C CYS A 424 10.53 5.45 40.76
N GLU A 425 11.57 5.78 41.52
CA GLU A 425 12.64 4.83 41.86
C GLU A 425 12.11 3.69 42.74
N LYS A 426 11.35 4.02 43.80
CA LYS A 426 10.79 3.02 44.72
C LYS A 426 9.86 2.01 44.03
N PHE A 427 9.09 2.48 43.06
CA PHE A 427 8.07 1.67 42.38
C PHE A 427 8.44 1.32 40.93
N GLU A 428 9.68 1.57 40.51
CA GLU A 428 10.23 1.33 39.16
C GLU A 428 9.34 1.87 38.02
N VAL A 429 8.88 3.11 38.17
CA VAL A 429 8.01 3.80 37.20
C VAL A 429 8.84 4.37 36.05
N ASP A 430 8.34 4.25 34.83
CA ASP A 430 8.95 4.80 33.62
C ASP A 430 8.19 6.04 33.10
N VAL A 431 6.86 6.04 33.26
CA VAL A 431 5.97 7.11 32.79
C VAL A 431 5.00 7.50 33.90
N VAL A 432 4.87 8.80 34.16
CA VAL A 432 4.03 9.34 35.22
C VAL A 432 2.81 10.02 34.63
N VAL A 433 1.62 9.66 35.13
CA VAL A 433 0.40 10.48 35.02
C VAL A 433 0.37 11.39 36.26
N ARG A 434 0.83 12.63 36.10
CA ARG A 434 0.94 13.61 37.18
C ARG A 434 -0.40 14.25 37.45
N ILE A 435 -0.85 14.15 38.69
CA ILE A 435 -2.13 14.68 39.18
C ILE A 435 -1.91 15.37 40.52
N THR A 436 -2.71 16.39 40.81
CA THR A 436 -2.72 17.06 42.12
C THR A 436 -4.00 16.71 42.88
N ALA A 437 -3.89 16.50 44.19
CA ALA A 437 -5.01 16.08 45.03
C ALA A 437 -6.14 17.11 45.16
N ASP A 438 -5.90 18.34 44.70
CA ASP A 438 -6.92 19.38 44.58
C ASP A 438 -7.77 19.26 43.30
N CYS A 439 -7.58 18.21 42.49
CA CYS A 439 -8.43 17.87 41.36
C CYS A 439 -9.23 16.59 41.68
N PRO A 440 -10.27 16.63 42.53
CA PRO A 440 -10.97 15.42 42.98
C PRO A 440 -11.79 14.72 41.88
N LEU A 441 -11.92 15.35 40.70
CA LEU A 441 -12.68 14.85 39.55
C LEU A 441 -11.85 14.95 38.25
N VAL A 442 -10.62 14.44 38.29
CA VAL A 442 -9.91 14.11 37.04
C VAL A 442 -10.74 13.08 36.26
N VAL A 443 -10.81 13.24 34.94
CA VAL A 443 -11.65 12.39 34.08
C VAL A 443 -10.78 11.28 33.46
N PRO A 444 -11.03 10.00 33.77
CA PRO A 444 -10.17 8.91 33.32
C PRO A 444 -10.00 8.85 31.81
N GLU A 445 -11.08 9.01 31.03
CA GLU A 445 -11.00 8.91 29.56
C GLU A 445 -10.15 10.03 28.93
N ILE A 446 -10.05 11.19 29.57
CA ILE A 446 -9.14 12.27 29.12
C ILE A 446 -7.69 11.84 29.35
N LEU A 447 -7.37 11.29 30.52
CA LEU A 447 -6.02 10.82 30.85
C LEU A 447 -5.60 9.64 29.97
N GLU A 448 -6.52 8.72 29.68
CA GLU A 448 -6.31 7.60 28.73
C GLU A 448 -5.97 8.12 27.34
N TYR A 449 -6.74 9.11 26.85
CA TYR A 449 -6.51 9.72 25.55
C TYR A 449 -5.12 10.38 25.51
N LEU A 450 -4.76 11.15 26.53
CA LEU A 450 -3.44 11.77 26.62
C LEU A 450 -2.31 10.75 26.72
N LEU A 451 -2.49 9.66 27.48
CA LEU A 451 -1.51 8.59 27.59
C LEU A 451 -1.28 7.88 26.25
N ALA A 452 -2.34 7.59 25.51
CA ALA A 452 -2.23 7.03 24.16
C ALA A 452 -1.45 7.97 23.23
N ARG A 453 -1.82 9.26 23.18
CA ARG A 453 -1.13 10.27 22.37
C ARG A 453 0.32 10.49 22.81
N HIS A 454 0.63 10.36 24.09
CA HIS A 454 1.99 10.43 24.61
C HIS A 454 2.87 9.35 24.00
N PHE A 455 2.43 8.08 24.07
CA PHE A 455 3.15 6.98 23.46
C PHE A 455 3.20 7.11 21.94
N GLU A 456 2.10 7.40 21.24
CA GLU A 456 2.10 7.55 19.77
C GLU A 456 3.04 8.65 19.25
N SER A 457 3.18 9.75 20.00
CA SER A 457 4.07 10.86 19.63
C SER A 457 5.54 10.66 20.03
N GLY A 458 5.82 9.75 20.97
CA GLY A 458 7.15 9.59 21.55
C GLY A 458 7.60 10.83 22.32
N ALA A 459 6.64 11.55 22.93
CA ALA A 459 6.87 12.79 23.65
C ALA A 459 7.58 12.56 24.99
N ASP A 460 8.27 13.59 25.46
CA ASP A 460 8.82 13.67 26.82
C ASP A 460 7.74 14.12 27.83
N TYR A 461 6.85 15.00 27.37
CA TYR A 461 5.78 15.61 28.14
C TYR A 461 4.53 15.77 27.27
N THR A 462 3.38 15.37 27.80
CA THR A 462 2.08 15.50 27.13
C THR A 462 1.04 16.12 28.06
N ALA A 463 0.27 17.07 27.54
CA ALA A 463 -0.88 17.64 28.24
C ALA A 463 -1.96 18.06 27.25
N ALA A 464 -3.19 18.24 27.74
CA ALA A 464 -4.26 18.81 26.94
C ALA A 464 -4.00 20.31 26.68
N ARG A 465 -4.19 20.77 25.44
CA ARG A 465 -4.13 22.19 25.09
C ARG A 465 -5.29 22.96 25.74
N ASN A 466 -6.49 22.40 25.64
CA ASN A 466 -7.73 22.96 26.19
C ASN A 466 -8.50 21.85 26.92
N CYS A 467 -8.86 22.10 28.17
CA CYS A 467 -9.74 21.24 28.97
C CYS A 467 -10.34 22.05 30.13
N ALA A 468 -11.37 21.49 30.77
CA ALA A 468 -11.84 22.01 32.04
C ALA A 468 -10.73 21.85 33.09
N VAL A 469 -10.48 22.91 33.86
CA VAL A 469 -9.37 22.88 34.83
C VAL A 469 -9.71 21.87 35.91
N GLY A 470 -8.80 20.92 36.17
CA GLY A 470 -9.00 19.86 37.16
C GLY A 470 -9.68 18.61 36.62
N SER A 471 -10.07 18.58 35.33
CA SER A 471 -10.56 17.37 34.66
C SER A 471 -9.46 16.53 34.01
N SER A 472 -8.21 16.99 34.03
CA SER A 472 -7.08 16.39 33.29
C SER A 472 -5.81 16.37 34.14
N GLY A 473 -4.70 15.94 33.54
CA GLY A 473 -3.38 15.81 34.14
C GLY A 473 -2.29 15.86 33.06
N GLU A 474 -1.08 15.47 33.44
CA GLU A 474 0.10 15.58 32.58
C GLU A 474 0.78 14.22 32.49
N ILE A 475 1.25 13.82 31.31
CA ILE A 475 1.99 12.57 31.11
C ILE A 475 3.47 12.91 30.92
N ILE A 476 4.35 12.31 31.72
CA ILE A 476 5.77 12.67 31.75
C ILE A 476 6.64 11.42 31.79
N ASN A 477 7.65 11.35 30.91
CA ASN A 477 8.69 10.33 31.03
C ASN A 477 9.56 10.60 32.27
N VAL A 478 9.79 9.59 33.09
CA VAL A 478 10.62 9.71 34.29
C VAL A 478 12.06 10.10 33.94
N ASP A 479 12.59 9.61 32.82
CA ASP A 479 13.90 10.02 32.32
C ASP A 479 13.98 11.53 32.05
N SER A 480 12.88 12.14 31.59
CA SER A 480 12.82 13.57 31.33
C SER A 480 12.76 14.39 32.62
N LEU A 481 12.13 13.88 33.68
CA LEU A 481 12.23 14.47 35.03
C LEU A 481 13.65 14.38 35.60
N ARG A 482 14.35 13.25 35.38
CA ARG A 482 15.75 13.11 35.80
C ARG A 482 16.64 14.13 35.09
N ARG A 483 16.45 14.34 33.79
CA ARG A 483 17.17 15.36 33.02
C ARG A 483 16.96 16.77 33.58
N VAL A 484 15.76 17.12 34.02
CA VAL A 484 15.50 18.40 34.71
C VAL A 484 16.26 18.47 36.04
N ALA A 485 16.14 17.46 36.89
CA ALA A 485 16.81 17.43 38.19
C ALA A 485 18.35 17.49 38.06
N GLU A 486 18.93 16.76 37.11
CA GLU A 486 20.37 16.75 36.84
C GLU A 486 20.89 18.12 36.35
N TYR A 487 20.11 18.82 35.52
CA TYR A 487 20.52 20.13 34.99
C TYR A 487 20.47 21.22 36.07
N PHE A 488 19.40 21.28 36.85
CA PHE A 488 19.21 22.34 37.85
C PHE A 488 19.84 22.02 39.22
N GLY A 489 20.12 20.74 39.49
CA GLY A 489 20.52 20.24 40.81
C GLY A 489 19.36 20.25 41.81
N VAL A 490 18.81 21.44 42.10
CA VAL A 490 17.59 21.64 42.89
C VAL A 490 16.59 22.44 42.05
N ALA A 491 15.49 21.80 41.69
CA ALA A 491 14.42 22.44 40.93
C ALA A 491 13.60 23.39 41.83
N LYS A 492 13.85 24.69 41.72
CA LYS A 492 13.06 25.73 42.41
C LYS A 492 11.62 25.74 41.92
N HIS A 493 10.68 26.04 42.81
CA HIS A 493 9.26 26.13 42.46
C HIS A 493 8.72 24.89 41.73
N SER A 494 9.26 23.72 42.08
CA SER A 494 8.95 22.44 41.43
C SER A 494 7.47 22.02 41.55
N GLU A 495 6.67 22.70 42.38
CA GLU A 495 5.21 22.58 42.35
C GLU A 495 4.59 22.98 40.99
N TYR A 496 5.26 23.85 40.22
CA TYR A 496 4.94 24.22 38.84
C TYR A 496 5.75 23.41 37.82
N MET A 497 5.94 22.12 38.09
CA MET A 497 6.72 21.16 37.28
C MET A 497 6.52 21.29 35.76
N THR A 498 5.30 21.59 35.33
CA THR A 498 4.90 21.81 33.93
C THR A 498 5.77 22.84 33.19
N TRP A 499 6.22 23.90 33.88
CA TRP A 499 7.00 25.00 33.27
C TRP A 499 8.37 24.52 32.78
N TYR A 500 8.99 23.57 33.48
CA TYR A 500 10.27 22.97 33.06
C TYR A 500 10.21 22.30 31.69
N PHE A 501 9.03 21.86 31.24
CA PHE A 501 8.85 21.27 29.92
C PHE A 501 8.38 22.31 28.91
N GLN A 502 7.32 23.06 29.24
CA GLN A 502 6.71 24.01 28.30
C GLN A 502 7.65 25.16 27.93
N ASN A 503 8.52 25.59 28.84
CA ASN A 503 9.52 26.63 28.58
C ASN A 503 10.77 26.12 27.87
N ASN A 504 10.90 24.82 27.63
CA ASN A 504 12.10 24.18 27.08
C ASN A 504 11.76 23.22 25.93
N GLN A 505 10.87 23.63 25.02
CA GLN A 505 10.45 22.83 23.84
C GLN A 505 11.59 22.57 22.84
N ASP A 506 12.67 23.34 22.92
CA ASP A 506 13.92 23.10 22.19
C ASP A 506 14.77 21.97 22.80
N VAL A 507 14.47 21.54 24.02
CA VAL A 507 15.18 20.50 24.77
C VAL A 507 14.33 19.23 24.96
N PHE A 508 13.01 19.40 25.11
CA PHE A 508 12.05 18.32 25.34
C PHE A 508 11.01 18.23 24.23
N LYS A 509 10.63 17.01 23.86
CA LYS A 509 9.51 16.76 22.95
C LYS A 509 8.19 17.00 23.69
N VAL A 510 7.62 18.18 23.50
CA VAL A 510 6.34 18.56 24.11
C VAL A 510 5.19 18.29 23.16
N ASN A 511 4.19 17.54 23.63
CA ASN A 511 2.96 17.26 22.89
C ASN A 511 1.75 17.88 23.58
N LEU A 512 1.30 19.03 23.07
CA LEU A 512 0.05 19.67 23.51
C LEU A 512 -1.10 19.18 22.63
N VAL A 513 -1.95 18.33 23.21
CA VAL A 513 -2.96 17.56 22.49
C VAL A 513 -4.28 18.33 22.44
N ASP A 514 -4.87 18.40 21.25
CA ASP A 514 -6.25 18.83 21.08
C ASP A 514 -7.17 17.64 21.41
N LEU A 515 -7.98 17.81 22.45
CA LEU A 515 -8.93 16.77 22.89
C LEU A 515 -10.13 16.68 21.94
N PRO A 516 -10.84 15.55 21.90
CA PRO A 516 -12.17 15.47 21.29
C PRO A 516 -13.10 16.58 21.82
N GLU A 517 -13.93 17.16 20.95
CA GLU A 517 -14.80 18.30 21.30
C GLU A 517 -15.69 18.03 22.52
N ASP A 518 -16.16 16.79 22.66
CA ASP A 518 -16.99 16.34 23.78
C ASP A 518 -16.30 16.44 25.14
N TYR A 519 -14.96 16.52 25.18
CA TYR A 519 -14.17 16.64 26.42
C TYR A 519 -13.79 18.08 26.77
N ILE A 520 -14.10 19.06 25.90
CA ILE A 520 -13.67 20.45 26.07
C ILE A 520 -14.79 21.27 26.69
N ARG A 521 -14.56 21.78 27.90
CA ARG A 521 -15.44 22.73 28.62
C ARG A 521 -14.62 23.77 29.37
N SER A 522 -15.26 24.86 29.79
CA SER A 522 -14.64 25.98 30.52
C SER A 522 -14.95 25.96 32.02
N TYR A 523 -15.14 24.78 32.61
CA TYR A 523 -15.43 24.64 34.05
C TYR A 523 -14.17 24.67 34.91
N ARG A 524 -14.33 25.10 36.17
CA ARG A 524 -13.30 25.04 37.21
C ARG A 524 -13.61 23.89 38.17
N MET A 525 -12.90 22.79 38.02
CA MET A 525 -13.06 21.55 38.77
C MET A 525 -11.85 21.31 39.69
N THR A 526 -11.37 22.36 40.38
CA THR A 526 -10.33 22.24 41.41
C THR A 526 -10.88 22.66 42.77
N LEU A 527 -10.27 22.16 43.85
CA LEU A 527 -10.67 22.42 45.23
C LEU A 527 -9.62 23.34 45.89
N ASP A 528 -9.91 24.62 46.00
CA ASP A 528 -9.04 25.62 46.62
C ASP A 528 -9.77 26.57 47.57
N TYR A 529 -11.04 26.83 47.29
CA TYR A 529 -11.89 27.77 47.98
C TYR A 529 -13.14 27.07 48.53
N PRO A 530 -13.81 27.63 49.56
CA PRO A 530 -15.10 27.10 50.02
C PRO A 530 -16.17 26.99 48.93
N GLU A 531 -16.16 27.88 47.93
CA GLU A 531 -17.03 27.85 46.76
C GLU A 531 -16.84 26.57 45.93
N ASP A 532 -15.60 26.08 45.83
CA ASP A 532 -15.30 24.83 45.13
C ASP A 532 -15.90 23.62 45.85
N MET A 533 -15.90 23.66 47.18
CA MET A 533 -16.55 22.62 47.97
C MET A 533 -18.05 22.57 47.66
N LYS A 534 -18.71 23.74 47.60
CA LYS A 534 -20.13 23.84 47.22
C LYS A 534 -20.37 23.36 45.79
N PHE A 535 -19.47 23.68 44.86
CA PHE A 535 -19.53 23.16 43.49
C PHE A 535 -19.52 21.62 43.49
N PHE A 536 -18.56 21.00 44.18
CA PHE A 536 -18.46 19.54 44.20
C PHE A 536 -19.62 18.86 44.95
N GLU A 537 -20.08 19.42 46.07
CA GLU A 537 -21.26 18.93 46.78
C GLU A 537 -22.51 19.00 45.89
N GLY A 538 -22.69 20.12 45.18
CA GLY A 538 -23.76 20.30 44.21
C GLY A 538 -23.68 19.29 43.06
N PHE A 539 -22.49 19.14 42.47
CA PHE A 539 -22.25 18.18 41.39
C PHE A 539 -22.56 16.75 41.81
N TYR A 540 -21.99 16.26 42.91
CA TYR A 540 -22.22 14.87 43.35
C TYR A 540 -23.66 14.63 43.80
N LYS A 541 -24.36 15.64 44.30
CA LYS A 541 -25.81 15.54 44.53
C LYS A 541 -26.55 15.28 43.22
N LYS A 542 -26.29 16.07 42.17
CA LYS A 542 -26.91 15.87 40.85
C LYS A 542 -26.55 14.52 40.23
N CYS A 543 -25.30 14.07 40.41
CA CYS A 543 -24.89 12.72 40.00
C CYS A 543 -25.71 11.64 40.70
N ASN A 544 -25.95 11.77 42.01
CA ASN A 544 -26.78 10.81 42.75
C ASN A 544 -28.24 10.84 42.28
N ASP A 545 -28.78 12.01 41.95
CA ASP A 545 -30.15 12.17 41.43
C ASP A 545 -30.37 11.39 40.11
N VAL A 546 -29.30 11.20 39.31
CA VAL A 546 -29.34 10.44 38.04
C VAL A 546 -28.82 9.00 38.15
N GLY A 547 -28.60 8.49 39.38
CA GLY A 547 -28.15 7.11 39.61
C GLY A 547 -26.63 6.89 39.54
N GLY A 548 -25.85 7.96 39.58
CA GLY A 548 -24.39 7.97 39.48
C GLY A 548 -23.88 8.27 38.06
N VAL A 549 -22.61 8.69 37.97
CA VAL A 549 -21.92 8.93 36.70
C VAL A 549 -20.57 8.22 36.73
N LYS A 550 -20.17 7.65 35.59
CA LYS A 550 -18.89 6.94 35.45
C LYS A 550 -18.09 7.40 34.25
N ARG A 551 -18.75 7.87 33.19
CA ARG A 551 -18.10 8.25 31.94
C ARG A 551 -17.97 9.75 31.78
N ALA A 552 -16.94 10.18 31.03
CA ALA A 552 -16.72 11.59 30.67
C ALA A 552 -17.99 12.26 30.13
N ALA A 553 -18.69 11.62 29.19
CA ALA A 553 -19.91 12.16 28.59
C ALA A 553 -21.04 12.36 29.61
N GLU A 554 -21.16 11.47 30.60
CA GLU A 554 -22.17 11.59 31.67
C GLU A 554 -21.80 12.71 32.63
N ILE A 555 -20.52 12.81 33.00
CA ILE A 555 -19.98 13.88 33.86
C ILE A 555 -20.26 15.25 33.22
N PHE A 556 -19.86 15.43 31.96
CA PHE A 556 -20.05 16.70 31.27
C PHE A 556 -21.52 16.98 31.01
N LYS A 557 -22.34 15.97 30.69
CA LYS A 557 -23.79 16.17 30.58
C LYS A 557 -24.41 16.71 31.87
N VAL A 558 -24.07 16.13 33.03
CA VAL A 558 -24.56 16.64 34.32
C VAL A 558 -24.11 18.08 34.56
N LEU A 559 -22.88 18.44 34.20
CA LEU A 559 -22.40 19.82 34.36
C LEU A 559 -23.08 20.80 33.38
N ASP A 560 -23.25 20.38 32.13
CA ASP A 560 -23.89 21.15 31.05
C ASP A 560 -25.37 21.44 31.39
N GLU A 561 -26.09 20.46 31.96
CA GLU A 561 -27.51 20.58 32.34
C GLU A 561 -27.76 21.33 33.66
N ASN A 562 -26.72 21.63 34.44
CA ASN A 562 -26.85 22.25 35.76
C ASN A 562 -25.96 23.52 35.90
N PRO A 563 -26.27 24.60 35.15
CA PRO A 563 -25.49 25.84 35.17
C PRO A 563 -25.46 26.53 36.53
N GLU A 564 -26.46 26.29 37.39
CA GLU A 564 -26.48 26.77 38.77
C GLU A 564 -25.37 26.16 39.62
N VAL A 565 -24.86 24.97 39.25
CA VAL A 565 -23.71 24.34 39.91
C VAL A 565 -22.42 24.90 39.32
N THR A 566 -22.27 24.91 37.99
CA THR A 566 -21.02 25.32 37.31
C THR A 566 -20.70 26.81 37.45
N SER A 567 -21.68 27.66 37.76
CA SER A 567 -21.47 29.08 38.01
C SER A 567 -20.98 29.42 39.42
N ILE A 568 -21.01 28.49 40.38
CA ILE A 568 -20.67 28.74 41.79
C ILE A 568 -19.24 29.30 41.94
N ASN A 569 -18.28 28.76 41.20
CA ASN A 569 -16.87 29.09 41.31
C ASN A 569 -16.27 29.67 40.02
N SER A 570 -17.09 29.97 39.01
CA SER A 570 -16.63 30.43 37.69
C SER A 570 -15.93 31.79 37.72
N HIS A 571 -16.20 32.61 38.75
CA HIS A 571 -15.58 33.91 38.97
C HIS A 571 -14.17 33.82 39.56
N LEU A 572 -13.73 32.64 40.00
CA LEU A 572 -12.41 32.44 40.63
C LEU A 572 -11.34 32.13 39.57
N THR A 573 -10.21 32.84 39.64
CA THR A 573 -9.07 32.65 38.72
C THR A 573 -7.93 31.86 39.37
N LEU A 574 -7.18 31.11 38.56
CA LEU A 574 -5.97 30.42 39.00
C LEU A 574 -4.79 31.39 39.08
N LYS A 575 -4.03 31.33 40.19
CA LYS A 575 -2.92 32.25 40.43
C LYS A 575 -1.89 32.25 39.29
N TYR A 576 -1.49 31.07 38.82
CA TYR A 576 -0.50 30.92 37.73
C TYR A 576 -0.99 31.40 36.36
N ARG A 577 -2.29 31.73 36.20
CA ARG A 577 -2.83 32.33 34.97
C ARG A 577 -2.96 33.86 35.06
N ALA A 578 -3.07 34.41 36.27
CA ALA A 578 -3.39 35.81 36.51
C ALA A 578 -2.22 36.63 37.08
N ASP A 579 -1.30 35.99 37.80
CA ASP A 579 -0.16 36.65 38.44
C ASP A 579 1.03 36.72 37.47
N ARG A 580 1.19 37.88 36.83
CA ARG A 580 2.28 38.12 35.88
C ARG A 580 3.66 37.99 36.53
N SER A 581 3.80 38.42 37.78
CA SER A 581 5.08 38.35 38.48
C SER A 581 5.53 36.92 38.73
N LEU A 582 4.58 36.02 39.04
CA LEU A 582 4.82 34.59 39.16
C LEU A 582 5.21 33.98 37.82
N ILE A 583 4.50 34.32 36.74
CA ILE A 583 4.81 33.79 35.40
C ILE A 583 6.22 34.20 34.96
N ASP A 584 6.55 35.50 35.05
CA ASP A 584 7.86 36.01 34.63
C ASP A 584 9.00 35.40 35.46
N MET A 585 8.75 35.14 36.76
CA MET A 585 9.69 34.42 37.63
C MET A 585 9.87 32.96 37.17
N LEU A 586 8.78 32.22 36.94
CA LEU A 586 8.85 30.84 36.50
C LEU A 586 9.53 30.72 35.13
N ASP A 587 9.25 31.65 34.21
CA ASP A 587 9.89 31.70 32.89
C ASP A 587 11.40 31.89 32.99
N SER A 588 11.85 32.72 33.93
CA SER A 588 13.28 32.92 34.20
C SER A 588 13.91 31.69 34.89
N GLU A 589 13.29 31.17 35.95
CA GLU A 589 13.92 30.16 36.81
C GLU A 589 13.84 28.73 36.26
N THR A 590 12.91 28.45 35.33
CA THR A 590 12.74 27.11 34.73
C THR A 590 13.38 26.96 33.35
N ARG A 591 13.91 28.03 32.76
CA ARG A 591 14.54 28.00 31.43
C ARG A 591 15.92 27.34 31.50
N MET A 592 16.13 26.34 30.65
CA MET A 592 17.43 25.73 30.40
C MET A 592 18.16 26.54 29.32
N GLN A 593 19.43 26.85 29.55
CA GLN A 593 20.29 27.37 28.49
C GLN A 593 20.55 26.25 27.50
N SER A 594 20.28 26.49 26.21
CA SER A 594 20.62 25.53 25.17
C SER A 594 22.13 25.28 25.24
N VAL A 595 22.54 24.07 25.62
CA VAL A 595 23.94 23.68 25.52
C VAL A 595 24.28 23.81 24.04
N GLY A 596 25.19 24.73 23.72
CA GLY A 596 25.53 25.08 22.35
C GLY A 596 25.77 23.83 21.52
N LYS A 597 25.27 23.82 20.30
CA LYS A 597 25.75 22.91 19.25
C LYS A 597 27.26 23.18 19.13
N SER A 598 28.07 22.46 19.88
CA SER A 598 29.50 22.34 19.60
C SER A 598 29.59 21.72 18.21
N GLU A 599 30.14 22.49 17.28
CA GLU A 599 30.30 22.22 15.85
C GLU A 599 30.92 20.85 15.54
#